data_AF-T1AHS0-F1
#
_entry.id   AF-T1AHS0-F1
#
_cell.length_a   1.000
_cell.length_b   1.000
_cell.length_c   1.000
_cell.angle_alpha   90.00
_cell.angle_beta   90.00
_cell.angle_gamma   90.00
#
_symmetry.space_group_name_H-M   'P 1'
#
loop_
_entity.id
_entity.type
_entity.pdbx_description
1 polymer ?
#
loop_
_entity_poly.entity_id
_entity_poly.type
_entity_poly.pdbx_seq_one_letter_code
_entity_poly.pdbx_strand_id
1 'polypeptide(L)'
;ILERVEGYLNMLTGVVLPLGARFNLICGTSTGWIIALALALGRPVSEISALYEAHLPRIFGSAMRRFEWIGNFRPVRRHVKIS
;
A
#
# COMPACT_ATOMS: atom_id res chain seq x y z
N ILE A 1 -2.83 1.61 7.23
CA ILE A 1 -3.32 0.47 8.04
C ILE A 1 -2.53 -0.81 7.74
N LEU A 2 -2.45 -1.25 6.48
CA LEU A 2 -1.78 -2.49 6.09
C LEU A 2 -0.29 -2.56 6.48
N GLU A 3 0.46 -1.46 6.37
CA GLU A 3 1.88 -1.43 6.81
C GLU A 3 2.03 -1.73 8.30
N ARG A 4 1.09 -1.23 9.12
CA ARG A 4 1.09 -1.48 10.56
C ARG A 4 0.76 -2.94 10.85
N VAL A 5 -0.16 -3.54 10.10
CA VAL A 5 -0.51 -4.95 10.23
C VAL A 5 0.68 -5.83 9.85
N GLU A 6 1.35 -5.54 8.73
CA GLU A 6 2.55 -6.27 8.30
C GLU A 6 3.66 -6.17 9.34
N GLY A 7 3.95 -4.97 9.84
CA GLY A 7 4.93 -4.76 10.91
C GLY A 7 4.58 -5.50 12.21
N TYR A 8 3.31 -5.46 12.62
CA TYR A 8 2.84 -6.17 13.81
C TYR A 8 2.94 -7.69 13.66
N LEU A 9 2.56 -8.26 12.51
CA LEU A 9 2.67 -9.70 12.25
C LEU A 9 4.13 -10.14 12.17
N ASN A 10 5.01 -9.31 11.60
CA ASN A 10 6.46 -9.56 11.61
C ASN A 10 6.99 -9.62 13.05
N MET A 11 6.59 -8.69 13.91
CA MET A 11 6.96 -8.69 15.33
C MET A 11 6.42 -9.91 16.06
N LEU A 12 5.13 -10.22 15.89
CA LEU A 12 4.44 -11.30 16.61
C LEU A 12 4.98 -12.68 16.25
N THR A 13 5.29 -12.91 14.97
CA THR A 13 5.75 -14.22 14.48
C THR A 13 7.26 -14.38 14.53
N GLY A 14 8.02 -13.29 14.69
CA GLY A 14 9.48 -13.29 14.59
C GLY A 14 10.01 -13.55 13.18
N VAL A 15 9.13 -13.61 12.17
CA VAL A 15 9.48 -13.86 10.77
C VAL A 15 9.05 -12.67 9.93
N VAL A 16 9.94 -12.16 9.09
CA VAL A 16 9.63 -11.10 8.13
C VAL A 16 9.02 -11.72 6.88
N LEU A 17 7.72 -11.51 6.67
CA LEU A 17 7.00 -11.98 5.49
C LEU A 17 5.98 -10.94 5.02
N PRO A 18 5.82 -10.76 3.69
CA PRO A 18 4.78 -9.92 3.14
C PRO A 18 3.39 -10.46 3.51
N LEU A 19 2.39 -9.57 3.63
CA LEU A 19 1.03 -10.00 3.96
C LEU A 19 0.48 -11.07 3.00
N GLY A 20 0.87 -11.03 1.72
CA GLY A 20 0.46 -12.02 0.73
C GLY A 20 0.84 -13.46 1.05
N ALA A 21 1.96 -13.66 1.76
CA ALA A 21 2.40 -14.99 2.17
C ALA A 21 1.69 -15.49 3.45
N ARG A 22 0.85 -14.65 4.07
CA ARG A 22 0.20 -14.93 5.36
C ARG A 22 -1.29 -15.23 5.25
N PHE A 23 -1.93 -14.89 4.14
CA PHE A 23 -3.36 -15.08 3.92
C PHE A 23 -3.63 -15.95 2.70
N ASN A 24 -4.49 -16.96 2.86
CA ASN A 24 -4.86 -17.85 1.74
C ASN A 24 -5.80 -17.18 0.73
N LEU A 25 -6.52 -16.14 1.14
CA LEU A 25 -7.41 -15.37 0.29
C LEU A 25 -7.24 -13.88 0.58
N ILE A 26 -7.04 -13.11 -0.47
CA ILE A 26 -7.01 -11.65 -0.42
C ILE A 26 -8.04 -11.17 -1.44
N CYS A 27 -9.02 -10.41 -0.97
CA CYS A 27 -10.07 -9.85 -1.81
C CYS A 27 -10.05 -8.33 -1.73
N GLY A 28 -10.50 -7.69 -2.80
CA GLY A 28 -10.63 -6.24 -2.88
C GLY A 28 -11.48 -5.83 -4.06
N THR A 29 -11.99 -4.61 -4.06
CA THR A 29 -12.76 -4.05 -5.18
C THR A 29 -12.21 -2.68 -5.52
N SER A 30 -12.33 -2.28 -6.80
CA SER A 30 -11.74 -1.02 -7.28
C SER A 30 -10.22 -0.96 -6.98
N THR A 31 -9.73 0.11 -6.35
CA THR A 31 -8.34 0.22 -5.87
C THR A 31 -7.94 -0.91 -4.92
N GLY A 32 -8.89 -1.47 -4.16
CA GLY A 32 -8.64 -2.64 -3.31
C GLY A 32 -8.21 -3.87 -4.11
N TRP A 33 -8.69 -4.06 -5.35
CA TRP A 33 -8.30 -5.20 -6.19
C TRP A 33 -6.84 -5.08 -6.66
N ILE A 34 -6.40 -3.87 -7.01
CA ILE A 34 -5.00 -3.61 -7.40
C ILE A 34 -4.07 -3.90 -6.21
N ILE A 35 -4.45 -3.44 -5.01
CA ILE A 35 -3.70 -3.74 -3.77
C ILE A 35 -3.70 -5.24 -3.50
N ALA A 36 -4.87 -5.90 -3.58
CA ALA A 36 -4.99 -7.34 -3.36
C ALA A 36 -4.10 -8.15 -4.32
N LEU A 37 -4.05 -7.77 -5.60
CA LEU A 37 -3.19 -8.38 -6.60
C LEU A 37 -1.71 -8.18 -6.26
N ALA A 38 -1.29 -6.96 -5.92
CA ALA A 38 0.10 -6.69 -5.55
C ALA A 38 0.54 -7.49 -4.31
N LEU A 39 -0.34 -7.60 -3.31
CA LEU A 39 -0.12 -8.44 -2.14
C LEU A 39 0.00 -9.92 -2.54
N ALA A 40 -0.90 -10.44 -3.38
CA ALA A 40 -0.85 -11.83 -3.85
C ALA A 40 0.45 -12.15 -4.62
N LEU A 41 1.06 -11.15 -5.26
CA LEU A 41 2.38 -11.26 -5.89
C LEU A 41 3.56 -11.20 -4.89
N GLY A 42 3.29 -11.15 -3.59
CA GLY A 42 4.30 -11.11 -2.53
C GLY A 42 4.95 -9.75 -2.32
N ARG A 43 4.38 -8.66 -2.86
CA ARG A 43 4.93 -7.32 -2.66
C ARG A 43 4.75 -6.88 -1.21
N PRO A 44 5.79 -6.34 -0.56
CA PRO A 44 5.66 -5.75 0.77
C PRO A 44 4.75 -4.53 0.70
N VAL A 45 4.03 -4.25 1.79
CA VAL A 45 3.00 -3.20 1.76
C VAL A 45 3.62 -1.82 1.53
N SER A 46 4.85 -1.60 2.02
CA SER A 46 5.58 -0.34 1.82
C SER A 46 5.84 -0.02 0.33
N GLU A 47 6.09 -1.03 -0.51
CA GLU A 47 6.27 -0.86 -1.95
C GLU A 47 4.95 -0.47 -2.62
N ILE A 48 3.84 -1.08 -2.19
CA ILE A 48 2.50 -0.78 -2.71
C ILE A 48 2.12 0.67 -2.34
N SER A 49 2.37 1.08 -1.09
CA SER A 49 2.15 2.47 -0.65
C SER A 49 2.94 3.45 -1.51
N ALA A 50 4.24 3.19 -1.72
CA ALA A 50 5.10 4.06 -2.53
C ALA A 50 4.62 4.16 -3.99
N LEU A 51 4.18 3.05 -4.57
CA LEU A 51 3.61 3.02 -5.93
C LEU A 51 2.35 3.88 -6.02
N TYR A 52 1.45 3.77 -5.04
CA TYR A 52 0.26 4.62 -4.99
C TYR A 52 0.63 6.09 -4.81
N GLU A 53 1.51 6.43 -3.87
CA GLU A 53 1.95 7.82 -3.67
C GLU A 53 2.58 8.43 -4.92
N ALA A 54 3.39 7.66 -5.65
CA ALA A 54 4.07 8.14 -6.86
C ALA A 54 3.12 8.31 -8.06
N HIS A 55 2.15 7.40 -8.22
CA HIS A 55 1.37 7.32 -9.46
C HIS A 55 -0.08 7.77 -9.34
N LEU A 56 -0.67 7.83 -8.14
CA LEU A 56 -2.05 8.31 -7.92
C LEU A 56 -2.33 9.65 -8.60
N PRO A 57 -1.48 10.69 -8.49
CA PRO A 57 -1.74 11.99 -9.12
C PRO A 57 -1.80 11.89 -10.65
N ARG A 58 -1.01 11.00 -11.26
CA ARG A 58 -1.01 10.78 -12.71
C ARG A 58 -2.22 9.97 -13.17
N ILE A 59 -2.59 8.93 -12.42
CA ILE A 59 -3.68 8.02 -12.77
C ILE A 59 -5.05 8.69 -12.55
N PHE A 60 -5.20 9.44 -11.46
CA PHE A 60 -6.48 10.01 -11.05
C PHE A 60 -6.54 11.53 -11.13
N GLY A 61 -5.52 12.23 -11.65
CA GLY A 61 -5.36 13.70 -11.49
C GLY A 61 -6.60 14.57 -11.76
N SER A 62 -7.36 14.34 -12.83
CA SER A 62 -8.59 15.10 -13.11
C SER A 62 -9.81 14.61 -12.32
N ALA A 63 -9.91 13.30 -12.06
CA ALA A 63 -10.97 12.69 -11.25
C ALA A 63 -10.80 13.01 -9.76
N MET A 64 -9.57 13.13 -9.27
CA MET A 64 -9.22 13.44 -7.88
C MET A 64 -9.63 14.86 -7.48
N ARG A 65 -9.69 15.79 -8.45
CA ARG A 65 -10.29 17.12 -8.25
C ARG A 65 -11.82 17.09 -8.18
N ARG A 66 -12.46 16.04 -8.71
CA ARG A 66 -13.92 15.83 -8.69
C ARG A 66 -14.40 15.03 -7.48
N PHE A 67 -13.53 14.21 -6.90
CA PHE A 67 -13.81 13.40 -5.71
C PHE A 67 -13.06 14.01 -4.50
N GLU A 68 -13.71 14.95 -3.81
CA GLU A 68 -13.15 15.65 -2.63
C GLU A 68 -12.67 14.71 -1.50
N TRP A 69 -13.08 13.44 -1.49
CA TRP A 69 -12.72 12.46 -0.46
C TRP A 69 -11.26 11.97 -0.54
N ILE A 70 -10.55 12.27 -1.64
CA ILE A 70 -9.12 11.93 -1.78
C ILE A 70 -8.22 13.06 -1.22
N GLY A 71 -8.79 14.20 -0.80
CA GLY A 71 -8.08 15.37 -0.29
C GLY A 71 -7.23 15.15 0.98
N ASN A 72 -7.33 13.97 1.63
CA ASN A 72 -6.54 13.60 2.80
C ASN A 72 -5.33 12.69 2.51
N PHE A 73 -5.03 12.36 1.25
CA PHE A 73 -3.77 11.70 0.90
C PHE A 73 -2.60 12.68 0.96
N ARG A 74 -2.04 12.87 2.15
CA ARG A 74 -0.74 13.54 2.32
C ARG A 74 0.35 12.49 2.10
N PRO A 75 1.14 12.57 1.01
CA PRO A 75 2.27 11.67 0.82
C PRO A 75 3.27 11.92 1.96
N VAL A 76 3.56 10.90 2.75
CA VAL A 76 4.58 10.99 3.80
C VAL A 76 5.93 10.88 3.09
N ARG A 77 6.51 12.02 2.71
CA ARG A 77 7.88 12.07 2.19
C ARG A 77 8.85 11.60 3.27
N ARG A 78 9.15 10.30 3.31
CA ARG A 78 10.32 9.79 4.04
C ARG A 78 11.55 10.12 3.21
N HIS A 79 12.31 11.14 3.63
CA HIS A 79 13.67 11.34 3.15
C HIS A 79 14.52 10.16 3.62
N VAL A 80 14.81 9.23 2.71
CA VAL A 80 15.90 8.28 2.89
C VAL A 80 17.18 9.06 2.60
N LYS A 81 17.90 9.49 3.65
CA LYS A 81 19.30 9.87 3.51
C LYS A 81 20.06 8.59 3.17
N ILE A 82 20.54 8.48 1.95
CA ILE A 82 21.59 7.54 1.59
C ILE A 82 22.89 8.34 1.68
N SER A 83 23.75 7.91 2.60
CA SER A 83 25.09 8.42 2.87
C SER A 83 25.99 8.38 1.64
#